data_AF-A0A7J8PD22-F1
#
_entry.id   AF-A0A7J8PD22-F1
#
_cell.length_a   1.000
_cell.length_b   1.000
_cell.length_c   1.000
_cell.angle_alpha   90.00
_cell.angle_beta   90.00
_cell.angle_gamma   90.00
#
_symmetry.space_group_name_H-M   'P 1'
#
loop_
_entity.id
_entity.type
_entity.pdbx_description
1 polymer ?
#
loop_
_entity_poly.entity_id
_entity_poly.type
_entity_poly.pdbx_seq_one_letter_code
_entity_poly.pdbx_strand_id
1 'polypeptide(L)'
;MNAKIFSIQQDFRKDCCKCGASAETLIHAFKDCPTARTILTLGGLDGRLLNKDYPYCIDWIKDVMCFLDKKVIADFITTLWNSWNN
;
A
#
# COMPACT_ATOMS: atom_id res chain seq x y z
N MET A 1 8.95 -10.64 21.89
CA MET A 1 9.27 -9.78 20.74
C MET A 1 10.71 -10.09 20.33
N ASN A 2 10.95 -10.52 19.08
CA ASN A 2 12.24 -11.07 18.66
C ASN A 2 13.20 -9.93 18.26
N ALA A 3 14.33 -9.78 18.97
CA ALA A 3 15.25 -8.65 18.82
C ALA A 3 15.79 -8.48 17.37
N LYS A 4 15.90 -9.58 16.61
CA LYS A 4 16.29 -9.54 15.19
C LYS A 4 15.29 -8.82 14.29
N ILE A 5 14.00 -8.93 14.59
CA ILE A 5 12.96 -8.29 13.77
C ILE A 5 12.98 -6.78 14.02
N PHE A 6 13.24 -6.36 15.26
CA PHE A 6 13.30 -4.95 15.63
C PHE A 6 14.51 -4.23 15.02
N SER A 7 15.67 -4.90 14.92
CA SER A 7 16.85 -4.29 14.27
C SER A 7 16.63 -4.06 12.77
N ILE A 8 15.99 -5.00 12.07
CA ILE A 8 15.62 -4.85 10.64
C ILE A 8 14.68 -3.65 10.45
N GLN A 9 13.79 -3.39 11.42
CA GLN A 9 12.86 -2.28 11.36
C GLN A 9 13.53 -0.90 11.48
N GLN A 10 14.70 -0.80 12.11
CA GLN A 10 15.41 0.47 12.27
C GLN A 10 16.15 0.91 11.01
N ASP A 11 16.52 -0.03 10.14
CA ASP A 11 17.22 0.25 8.88
C ASP A 11 16.26 0.63 7.73
N PHE A 12 14.94 0.49 7.91
CA PHE A 12 14.00 1.03 6.93
C PHE A 12 14.04 2.55 6.99
N ARG A 13 14.30 3.19 5.84
CA ARG A 13 14.12 4.63 5.69
C ARG A 13 12.72 4.97 6.18
N LYS A 14 12.65 5.96 7.06
CA LYS A 14 11.35 6.48 7.52
C LYS A 14 10.65 7.27 6.44
N ASP A 15 11.41 7.82 5.49
CA ASP A 15 10.89 8.61 4.38
C ASP A 15 10.63 7.73 3.16
N CYS A 16 9.56 8.03 2.41
CA CYS A 16 9.24 7.32 1.18
C CYS A 16 10.29 7.64 0.12
N CYS A 17 11.01 6.61 -0.34
CA CYS A 17 12.06 6.77 -1.34
C CYS A 17 11.52 7.23 -2.71
N LYS A 18 10.23 7.05 -2.99
CA LYS A 18 9.62 7.33 -4.29
C LYS A 18 9.11 8.75 -4.44
N CYS A 19 8.63 9.35 -3.34
CA CYS A 19 8.02 10.68 -3.39
C CYS A 19 8.54 11.65 -2.32
N GLY A 20 9.47 11.22 -1.46
CA GLY A 20 10.07 12.07 -0.44
C GLY A 20 9.16 12.40 0.74
N ALA A 21 8.04 11.69 0.91
CA ALA A 21 7.17 11.86 2.08
C ALA A 21 7.94 11.50 3.36
N SER A 22 7.81 12.31 4.41
CA SER A 22 8.57 12.18 5.66
C SER A 22 8.22 10.96 6.52
N ALA A 23 7.17 10.23 6.15
CA ALA A 23 6.72 9.04 6.84
C ALA A 23 6.12 8.05 5.82
N GLU A 24 6.86 7.00 5.51
CA GLU A 24 6.41 5.88 4.71
C GLU A 24 5.65 4.89 5.59
N THR A 25 4.34 5.10 5.70
CA THR A 25 3.43 4.11 6.28
C THR A 25 3.05 3.06 5.24
N LEU A 26 2.60 1.88 5.67
CA LEU A 26 2.10 0.85 4.74
C LEU A 26 0.91 1.33 3.89
N ILE A 27 0.09 2.24 4.42
CA ILE A 27 -0.99 2.82 3.62
C ILE A 27 -0.45 3.82 2.60
N HIS A 28 0.54 4.64 2.99
CA HIS A 28 1.21 5.52 2.03
C HIS A 28 1.87 4.72 0.91
N ALA A 29 2.68 3.73 1.26
CA ALA A 29 3.33 2.79 0.38
C ALA A 29 2.42 2.22 -0.73
N PHE A 30 1.25 1.73 -0.33
CA PHE A 30 0.36 0.98 -1.22
C PHE A 30 -0.73 1.82 -1.86
N LYS A 31 -1.10 2.97 -1.29
CA LYS A 31 -2.27 3.76 -1.71
C LYS A 31 -1.94 5.22 -2.01
N ASP A 32 -1.26 5.92 -1.09
CA ASP A 32 -1.15 7.39 -1.16
C ASP A 32 0.12 7.89 -1.85
N CYS A 33 1.15 7.04 -1.99
CA CYS A 33 2.33 7.32 -2.79
C CYS A 33 1.89 7.61 -4.23
N PRO A 34 2.33 8.73 -4.86
CA PRO A 34 1.92 9.12 -6.22
C PRO A 34 2.06 8.01 -7.26
N THR A 35 3.16 7.24 -7.19
CA THR A 35 3.40 6.10 -8.08
C THR A 35 2.36 5.00 -7.86
N ALA A 36 2.14 4.59 -6.60
CA ALA A 36 1.15 3.58 -6.26
C ALA A 36 -0.26 4.02 -6.65
N ARG A 37 -0.61 5.26 -6.33
CA ARG A 37 -1.90 5.88 -6.66
C ARG A 37 -2.14 5.89 -8.17
N THR A 38 -1.12 6.18 -8.97
CA THR A 38 -1.20 6.14 -10.43
C THR A 38 -1.44 4.72 -10.93
N ILE A 39 -0.69 3.74 -10.43
CA ILE A 39 -0.85 2.31 -10.79
C ILE A 39 -2.26 1.83 -10.45
N LEU A 40 -2.77 2.14 -9.26
CA LEU A 40 -4.10 1.73 -8.82
C LEU A 40 -5.22 2.39 -9.65
N THR A 41 -5.04 3.66 -10.02
CA THR A 41 -5.99 4.38 -10.88
C THR A 41 -6.01 3.77 -12.28
N LEU A 42 -4.84 3.47 -12.86
CA LEU A 42 -4.73 2.80 -14.16
C LEU A 42 -5.27 1.37 -14.12
N GLY A 43 -5.12 0.68 -12.99
CA GLY A 43 -5.71 -0.64 -12.73
C GLY A 43 -7.23 -0.61 -12.50
N GLY A 44 -7.86 0.56 -12.54
CA GLY A 44 -9.30 0.71 -12.43
C GLY A 44 -9.85 0.58 -11.01
N LEU A 45 -9.02 0.76 -9.97
CA LEU A 45 -9.51 0.75 -8.59
C LEU A 45 -10.50 1.91 -8.37
N ASP A 46 -11.62 1.61 -7.71
CA ASP A 46 -12.68 2.60 -7.47
C ASP A 46 -12.15 3.83 -6.71
N GLY A 47 -12.47 5.02 -7.20
CA GLY A 47 -12.04 6.28 -6.62
C GLY A 47 -12.46 6.44 -5.15
N ARG A 48 -13.55 5.82 -4.70
CA ARG A 48 -13.98 5.79 -3.29
C ARG A 48 -12.95 5.09 -2.41
N LEU A 49 -12.32 4.00 -2.89
CA LEU A 49 -11.27 3.28 -2.18
C LEU A 49 -9.94 4.04 -2.17
N LEU A 50 -9.70 4.86 -3.20
CA LEU A 50 -8.51 5.73 -3.30
C LEU A 50 -8.61 7.02 -2.48
N ASN A 51 -9.81 7.57 -2.32
CA ASN A 51 -10.05 8.88 -1.70
C ASN A 51 -10.49 8.79 -0.24
N LYS A 52 -11.04 7.65 0.20
CA LYS A 52 -11.39 7.45 1.60
C LYS A 52 -10.13 7.43 2.46
N ASP A 53 -10.19 8.14 3.58
CA ASP A 53 -9.16 8.09 4.61
C ASP A 53 -9.33 6.81 5.43
N TYR A 54 -8.23 6.08 5.57
CA TYR A 54 -8.19 4.88 6.40
C TYR A 54 -7.13 5.05 7.48
N PRO A 55 -7.48 4.86 8.76
CA PRO A 55 -6.51 4.95 9.84
C PRO A 55 -5.48 3.82 9.79
N TYR A 56 -5.87 2.67 9.23
CA TYR A 56 -5.01 1.49 9.14
C TYR A 56 -5.07 0.87 7.74
N CYS A 57 -3.89 0.45 7.23
CA CYS A 57 -3.76 -0.21 5.93
C CYS A 57 -4.63 -1.48 5.82
N ILE A 58 -4.78 -2.23 6.91
CA ILE A 58 -5.60 -3.45 6.92
C ILE A 58 -7.09 -3.17 6.67
N ASP A 59 -7.61 -2.03 7.13
CA ASP A 59 -9.01 -1.67 6.91
C ASP A 59 -9.24 -1.28 5.45
N TRP A 60 -8.27 -0.60 4.85
CA TRP A 60 -8.29 -0.35 3.41
C TRP A 60 -8.25 -1.66 2.60
N ILE A 61 -7.33 -2.57 2.92
CA ILE A 61 -7.23 -3.87 2.24
C ILE A 61 -8.55 -4.65 2.37
N LYS A 62 -9.18 -4.67 3.55
CA LYS A 62 -10.47 -5.33 3.75
C LYS A 62 -11.56 -4.73 2.85
N ASP A 63 -11.68 -3.41 2.79
CA ASP A 63 -12.67 -2.74 1.94
C ASP A 63 -12.41 -3.06 0.45
N VAL A 64 -11.14 -3.07 0.01
CA VAL A 64 -10.78 -3.46 -1.35
C VAL A 64 -11.16 -4.92 -1.61
N MET A 65 -10.86 -5.85 -0.71
CA MET A 65 -11.21 -7.26 -0.85
C MET A 65 -12.72 -7.50 -0.85
N CYS A 66 -13.50 -6.65 -0.19
CA CYS A 66 -14.97 -6.69 -0.24
C CYS A 66 -15.51 -6.16 -1.57
N PHE A 67 -14.79 -5.24 -2.22
CA PHE A 67 -15.18 -4.65 -3.50
C PHE A 67 -14.73 -5.49 -4.70
N LEU A 68 -13.60 -6.17 -4.58
CA LEU A 68 -13.03 -7.00 -5.63
C LEU A 68 -13.62 -8.41 -5.67
N ASP A 69 -13.73 -8.96 -6.87
CA ASP A 69 -13.98 -10.39 -7.04
C ASP A 69 -12.86 -11.22 -6.40
N LYS A 70 -13.22 -12.33 -5.73
CA LYS A 70 -12.25 -13.22 -5.09
C LYS A 70 -11.13 -13.69 -6.03
N LYS A 71 -11.42 -13.79 -7.32
CA LYS A 71 -10.46 -14.21 -8.36
C LYS A 71 -9.40 -13.15 -8.66
N VAL A 72 -9.70 -11.86 -8.47
CA VAL A 72 -8.78 -10.76 -8.82
C VAL A 72 -8.01 -10.22 -7.61
N ILE A 73 -8.31 -10.69 -6.39
CA ILE A 73 -7.56 -10.31 -5.18
C ILE A 73 -6.08 -10.66 -5.32
N ALA A 74 -5.75 -11.83 -5.88
CA ALA A 74 -4.36 -12.25 -6.08
C ALA A 74 -3.59 -11.29 -7.00
N ASP A 75 -4.24 -10.84 -8.07
CA ASP A 75 -3.66 -9.88 -9.02
C ASP A 75 -3.48 -8.50 -8.36
N PHE A 76 -4.43 -8.10 -7.52
CA PHE A 76 -4.33 -6.87 -6.74
C PHE A 76 -3.14 -6.91 -5.76
N ILE A 77 -2.99 -7.98 -4.97
CA ILE A 77 -1.86 -8.14 -4.05
C ILE A 77 -0.53 -8.19 -4.81
N THR A 78 -0.49 -8.86 -5.95
CA THR A 78 0.67 -8.87 -6.85
C THR A 78 1.02 -7.47 -7.34
N THR A 79 0.02 -6.69 -7.72
CA THR A 79 0.19 -5.30 -8.18
C THR A 79 0.75 -4.41 -7.07
N LEU A 80 0.25 -4.53 -5.83
CA LEU A 80 0.80 -3.81 -4.68
C LEU A 80 2.25 -4.18 -4.41
N TRP A 81 2.58 -5.47 -4.46
CA TRP A 81 3.93 -5.96 -4.26
C TRP A 81 4.89 -5.43 -5.33
N ASN A 82 4.49 -5.45 -6.60
CA ASN A 82 5.29 -4.92 -7.70
C ASN A 82 5.44 -3.40 -7.60
N SER A 83 4.36 -2.69 -7.24
CA SER A 83 4.40 -1.25 -7.00
C SER A 83 5.32 -0.86 -5.86
N TRP A 84 5.54 -1.74 -4.88
CA TRP A 84 6.46 -1.50 -3.77
C TRP A 84 7.92 -1.77 -4.16
N ASN A 85 8.20 -2.85 -4.89
CA ASN A 85 9.57 -3.27 -5.22
C ASN A 85 10.18 -2.63 -6.47
N ASN A 86 9.39 -1.92 -7.27
CA ASN A 86 9.88 -1.13 -8.42
C ASN A 86 10.54 0.17 -7.96
#